data_AF-A0A2H0RY86-F1
#
_entry.id   AF-A0A2H0RY86-F1
#
_cell.length_a   1.000
_cell.length_b   1.000
_cell.length_c   1.000
_cell.angle_alpha   90.00
_cell.angle_beta   90.00
_cell.angle_gamma   90.00
#
_symmetry.space_group_name_H-M   'P 1'
#
loop_
_entity.id
_entity.type
_entity.pdbx_description
1 polymer ?
#
loop_
_entity_poly.entity_id
_entity_poly.type
_entity_poly.pdbx_seq_one_letter_code
_entity_poly.pdbx_strand_id
1 'polypeptide(L)' 'MDFIKVKGARMHNLKNIDVTIPRNALTVITGLSGSGKSSLAFDTIFAEGQRRYAESLSAYARQFISQMEKPDVDSID' A
#
# COMPACT_ATOMS: atom_id res chain seq x y z
N MET A 1 -7.95 -10.71 12.45
CA MET A 1 -7.07 -9.70 11.80
C MET A 1 -8.00 -8.70 11.18
N ASP A 2 -8.35 -7.67 11.94
CA ASP A 2 -9.56 -6.89 11.63
C ASP A 2 -9.19 -5.55 10.96
N PHE A 3 -7.90 -5.25 10.88
CA PHE A 3 -7.37 -4.01 10.35
C PHE A 3 -6.15 -4.25 9.44
N ILE A 4 -5.92 -3.34 8.50
CA ILE A 4 -4.67 -3.12 7.78
C ILE A 4 -3.93 -2.02 8.54
N LYS A 5 -2.75 -2.33 9.07
CA LYS A 5 -1.92 -1.40 9.82
C LYS A 5 -0.74 -1.00 8.95
N VAL A 6 -0.72 0.26 8.52
CA VAL A 6 0.38 0.87 7.77
C VAL A 6 1.25 1.64 8.76
N LYS A 7 2.55 1.34 8.79
CA LYS A 7 3.52 1.97 9.69
C LYS A 7 4.60 2.71 8.92
N GLY A 8 4.82 3.97 9.28
CA GLY A 8 5.88 4.80 8.71
C GLY A 8 5.78 5.00 7.21
N ALA A 9 4.59 5.29 6.66
CA ALA A 9 4.45 5.55 5.23
C ALA A 9 5.09 6.90 4.84
N ARG A 10 6.00 6.86 3.86
CA ARG A 10 6.81 8.01 3.41
C ARG A 10 6.79 8.23 1.89
N MET A 11 5.94 7.52 1.16
CA MET A 11 5.79 7.73 -0.28
C MET A 11 5.45 9.19 -0.63
N HIS A 12 6.20 9.75 -1.58
CA HIS A 12 6.08 11.13 -2.05
C HIS A 12 6.12 12.17 -0.91
N ASN A 13 4.98 12.77 -0.58
CA ASN A 13 4.88 13.83 0.43
C ASN A 13 4.33 13.35 1.77
N LEU A 14 4.10 12.04 1.94
CA LEU A 14 3.71 11.45 3.22
C LEU A 14 4.82 11.69 4.26
N LYS A 15 4.41 12.10 5.46
CA LYS A 15 5.31 12.55 6.52
C LYS A 15 5.49 11.49 7.60
N ASN A 16 5.94 10.30 7.20
CA ASN A 16 6.15 9.16 8.10
C ASN A 16 4.88 8.84 8.91
N ILE A 17 3.77 8.64 8.20
CA ILE A 17 2.45 8.51 8.85
C ILE A 17 2.13 7.05 9.18
N ASP A 18 1.38 6.89 10.28
CA ASP A 18 0.79 5.62 10.69
C ASP A 18 -0.71 5.66 10.46
N VAL A 19 -1.27 4.62 9.84
CA VAL A 19 -2.71 4.53 9.56
C VAL A 19 -3.21 3.13 9.86
N THR A 20 -4.39 3.05 10.48
CA THR A 20 -5.10 1.78 10.71
C THR A 20 -6.42 1.82 9.98
N ILE A 21 -6.64 0.87 9.07
CA ILE A 21 -7.80 0.81 8.17
C ILE A 21 -8.59 -0.46 8.48
N PRO A 22 -9.92 -0.41 8.72
CA PRO A 22 -10.71 -1.62 8.93
C PRO A 22 -10.70 -2.49 7.67
N ARG A 23 -10.45 -3.80 7.85
CA ARG A 23 -10.59 -4.79 6.77
C ARG A 23 -12.06 -5.07 6.51
N ASN A 24 -12.39 -5.54 5.31
CA ASN A 24 -13.74 -5.91 4.89
C ASN A 24 -14.77 -4.77 5.02
N ALA A 25 -14.30 -3.53 4.89
CA ALA A 25 -15.12 -2.33 4.95
C ALA A 25 -14.87 -1.44 3.73
N LEU A 26 -15.89 -0.71 3.30
CA LEU A 26 -15.72 0.38 2.34
C LEU A 26 -15.09 1.58 3.07
N THR A 27 -13.77 1.75 2.91
CA THR A 27 -13.05 2.89 3.49
C THR A 27 -12.86 3.98 2.43
N VAL A 28 -13.19 5.22 2.78
CA VAL A 28 -12.99 6.39 1.91
C VAL A 28 -11.84 7.24 2.44
N ILE A 29 -10.85 7.53 1.59
CA ILE A 29 -9.75 8.47 1.89
C ILE A 29 -10.05 9.79 1.18
N THR A 30 -10.19 10.87 1.95
CA THR A 30 -10.56 12.20 1.46
C THR A 30 -9.60 13.29 1.93
N GLY A 31 -9.69 14.49 1.34
CA GLY A 31 -8.78 15.62 1.59
C GLY A 31 -8.45 16.43 0.33
N LEU A 32 -7.86 17.61 0.51
CA LEU A 32 -7.49 18.55 -0.56
C LEU A 32 -6.60 17.92 -1.63
N SER A 33 -6.63 18.43 -2.86
CA SER A 33 -5.68 18.01 -3.91
C SER A 33 -4.23 18.16 -3.43
N GLY A 34 -3.38 17.17 -3.73
CA GLY A 34 -1.99 17.15 -3.27
C GLY A 34 -1.77 16.73 -1.81
N SER A 35 -2.80 16.39 -1.04
CA SER A 35 -2.64 16.03 0.39
C SER A 35 -2.01 14.64 0.66
N GLY A 36 -1.62 13.89 -0.37
CA GLY A 36 -1.04 12.55 -0.22
C GLY A 36 -2.02 11.37 -0.23
N LYS A 37 -3.31 11.58 -0.59
CA LYS A 37 -4.32 10.50 -0.65
C LYS A 37 -3.92 9.38 -1.60
N SER A 38 -3.56 9.74 -2.84
CA SER A 38 -3.14 8.78 -3.86
C SER A 38 -1.83 8.09 -3.45
N SER A 39 -0.93 8.82 -2.80
CA SER A 39 0.32 8.27 -2.28
C SER A 39 0.09 7.22 -1.20
N LEU A 40 -0.89 7.41 -0.33
CA LEU A 40 -1.27 6.39 0.65
C LEU A 40 -2.03 5.21 0.01
N ALA A 41 -3.06 5.51 -0.78
CA ALA A 41 -3.95 4.47 -1.35
C ALA A 41 -3.26 3.62 -2.41
N PHE A 42 -2.70 4.26 -3.43
CA PHE A 42 -2.17 3.60 -4.62
C PHE A 42 -0.67 3.31 -4.47
N ASP A 43 0.11 4.35 -4.19
CA ASP A 43 1.57 4.23 -4.23
C ASP A 43 2.13 3.48 -3.01
N THR A 44 1.36 3.35 -1.93
CA THR A 44 1.77 2.60 -0.72
C THR A 44 0.98 1.31 -0.54
N ILE A 45 -0.33 1.40 -0.25
CA ILE A 45 -1.12 0.22 0.16
C ILE A 45 -1.33 -0.74 -1.02
N PHE A 46 -1.80 -0.23 -2.15
CA PHE A 46 -2.04 -1.06 -3.33
C PHE A 46 -0.73 -1.61 -3.89
N ALA A 47 0.31 -0.78 -4.01
CA ALA A 47 1.62 -1.19 -4.50
C ALA A 47 2.21 -2.36 -3.69
N GLU A 48 2.24 -2.24 -2.36
CA GLU A 48 2.77 -3.28 -1.49
C GLU A 48 1.91 -4.56 -1.53
N GLY A 49 0.58 -4.41 -1.60
CA GLY A 49 -0.34 -5.54 -1.74
C GLY A 49 -0.09 -6.34 -3.02
N GLN A 50 0.02 -5.64 -4.16
CA GLN A 50 0.31 -6.26 -5.45
C GLN A 50 1.70 -6.89 -5.48
N ARG A 51 2.72 -6.22 -4.94
CA ARG A 51 4.09 -6.73 -4.86
C ARG A 51 4.16 -8.04 -4.07
N ARG A 52 3.58 -8.07 -2.85
CA ARG A 52 3.53 -9.28 -2.01
C ARG A 52 2.73 -10.41 -2.67
N TYR A 53 1.64 -10.07 -3.35
CA TYR A 53 0.87 -11.05 -4.10
C TYR A 53 1.71 -11.68 -5.21
N ALA A 54 2.40 -10.87 -6.03
CA ALA A 54 3.30 -11.36 -7.07
C ALA A 54 4.43 -12.25 -6.50
N GLU A 55 4.99 -11.88 -5.35
CA GLU A 55 6.01 -12.68 -4.65
C GLU A 55 5.48 -14.02 -4.14
N SER A 56 4.19 -14.16 -3.89
CA SER A 56 3.58 -15.42 -3.48
C SER A 56 3.42 -16.43 -4.63
N LEU A 57 3.54 -15.99 -5.89
CA LEU A 57 3.34 -16.83 -7.07
C LEU A 57 4.60 -17.61 -7.49
N SER A 58 4.39 -18.66 -8.28
CA SER A 58 5.47 -19.45 -8.88
C SER A 58 6.34 -18.60 -9.82
N ALA A 59 7.60 -18.99 -9.98
CA ALA A 59 8.54 -18.28 -10.86
C ALA A 59 8.03 -18.12 -12.30
N TYR A 60 7.28 -19.10 -12.81
CA TYR A 60 6.64 -19.04 -14.12
C TYR A 60 5.53 -17.99 -14.17
N ALA A 61 4.61 -18.00 -13.20
CA ALA A 61 3.51 -17.05 -13.14
C ALA A 61 3.99 -15.59 -12.98
N ARG A 62 5.11 -15.37 -12.27
CA ARG A 62 5.70 -14.03 -12.11
C ARG A 62 6.13 -13.38 -13.43
N GLN A 63 6.39 -14.15 -14.49
CA GLN A 63 6.78 -13.59 -15.79
C GLN A 63 5.67 -12.75 -16.44
N PHE A 64 4.40 -12.97 -16.04
CA PHE A 64 3.24 -12.30 -16.62
C PHE A 64 2.69 -11.16 -15.74
N ILE A 65 3.33 -10.87 -14.60
CA ILE A 65 2.89 -9.82 -13.68
C ILE A 65 3.88 -8.66 -13.71
N SER A 66 3.36 -7.45 -13.93
CA SER A 66 4.13 -6.22 -13.77
C SER A 66 4.64 -6.11 -12.34
N GLN A 67 5.97 -6.06 -12.19
CA GLN A 67 6.59 -5.84 -10.89
C GLN A 67 6.33 -4.40 -10.45
N MET A 68 5.82 -4.25 -9.23
CA MET A 68 5.72 -2.94 -8.58
C MET A 68 6.96 -2.70 -7.73
N GLU A 69 7.44 -1.47 -7.74
CA GLU A 69 8.50 -1.04 -6.84
C GLU A 69 8.02 -1.14 -5.39
N LYS A 70 8.92 -1.56 -4.49
CA LYS A 70 8.62 -1.61 -3.07
C LYS A 70 8.45 -0.18 -2.54
N PRO A 71 7.29 0.18 -1.97
CA PRO A 71 7.09 1.52 -1.44
C PRO A 71 7.93 1.77 -0.19
N ASP A 72 8.25 3.04 0.05
CA ASP A 72 8.90 3.50 1.28
C ASP A 72 7.90 3.52 2.45
N VAL A 73 7.86 2.40 3.16
CA VAL A 73 7.02 2.13 4.33
C VAL A 73 7.73 1.13 5.24
N ASP A 74 7.56 1.24 6.57
CA ASP A 74 8.22 0.34 7.52
C ASP A 74 7.55 -1.04 7.55
N SER A 75 6.23 -1.08 7.70
CA SER A 75 5.45 -2.31 7.62
C SER A 75 4.01 -2.07 7.18
N ILE A 76 3.41 -3.13 6.63
CA ILE A 76 1.96 -3.24 6.40
C ILE A 76 1.52 -4.61 6.90
N ASP A 77 0.62 -4.65 7.88
CA ASP A 77 0.14 -5.87 8.55
C ASP A 77 -1.38 -5.99 8.55
#